data_AF-A0A2D5ZW51-F1
#
_entry.id   AF-A0A2D5ZW51-F1
#
_cell.length_a   1.000
_cell.length_b   1.000
_cell.length_c   1.000
_cell.angle_alpha   90.00
_cell.angle_beta   90.00
_cell.angle_gamma   90.00
#
_symmetry.space_group_name_H-M   'P 1'
#
loop_
_entity.id
_entity.type
_entity.pdbx_description
1 polymer ?
#
loop_
_entity_poly.entity_id
_entity_poly.type
_entity_poly.pdbx_seq_one_letter_code
_entity_poly.pdbx_strand_id
1 'polypeptide(L)'
;MIRSAFAAFLLLATPCIGQAKVFRTSYLETQLPPSWACERKETEWLCRDNDTLKSREAIVVFTAKKTSPTETITDFKKYIESPKTIRTARNKILTSKVLWVREFTNFDQPWINGLHINSELEDFYTYYYATKYKDLSILATYSVAKESYQKFSGHIKQFTQSLRVLKTYQPSPTTTGLQGGLGQVGGATGLGTAQLGEAGAPPPKSSKSNPFLLYGLIGFAVLLGVLFALKKRS
;
A
#
# COMPACT_ATOMS: atom_id res chain seq x y z
N MET A 1 -60.48 -38.87 15.33
CA MET A 1 -60.19 -37.46 15.03
C MET A 1 -58.80 -37.10 15.55
N ILE A 2 -57.73 -37.24 14.77
CA ILE A 2 -56.42 -36.62 15.08
C ILE A 2 -55.82 -36.19 13.73
N ARG A 3 -55.80 -34.88 13.47
CA ARG A 3 -55.20 -34.26 12.29
C ARG A 3 -53.73 -34.00 12.59
N SER A 4 -52.83 -34.81 12.04
CA SER A 4 -51.40 -34.54 12.05
C SER A 4 -51.07 -33.43 11.06
N ALA A 5 -50.85 -32.22 11.56
CA ALA A 5 -50.28 -31.13 10.78
C ALA A 5 -48.75 -31.17 10.92
N PHE A 6 -48.07 -31.70 9.90
CA PHE A 6 -46.62 -31.53 9.74
C PHE A 6 -46.36 -30.09 9.24
N ALA A 7 -46.09 -29.18 10.19
CA ALA A 7 -45.62 -27.85 9.85
C ALA A 7 -44.12 -27.91 9.50
N ALA A 8 -43.81 -27.92 8.20
CA ALA A 8 -42.47 -27.75 7.68
C ALA A 8 -42.00 -26.30 7.91
N PHE A 9 -41.23 -26.08 8.97
CA PHE A 9 -40.58 -24.81 9.24
C PHE A 9 -39.33 -24.68 8.35
N LEU A 10 -39.52 -24.18 7.13
CA LEU A 10 -38.45 -23.85 6.20
C LEU A 10 -37.74 -22.58 6.71
N LEU A 11 -36.67 -22.75 7.48
CA LEU A 11 -35.75 -21.67 7.88
C LEU A 11 -35.11 -21.09 6.61
N LEU A 12 -35.71 -20.01 6.10
CA LEU A 12 -35.11 -19.10 5.14
C LEU A 12 -33.91 -18.42 5.82
N ALA A 13 -32.74 -19.06 5.75
CA ALA A 13 -31.47 -18.45 6.08
C ALA A 13 -31.17 -17.39 5.01
N THR A 14 -31.65 -16.16 5.23
CA THR A 14 -31.31 -15.02 4.37
C THR A 14 -29.82 -14.76 4.52
N PRO A 15 -28.99 -14.96 3.48
CA PRO A 15 -27.57 -14.69 3.58
C PRO A 15 -27.39 -13.18 3.80
N CYS A 16 -26.70 -12.81 4.88
CA CYS A 16 -26.23 -11.46 5.09
C CYS A 16 -25.13 -11.19 4.05
N ILE A 17 -25.53 -10.65 2.89
CA ILE A 17 -24.57 -10.24 1.86
C ILE A 17 -23.84 -9.03 2.42
N GLY A 18 -22.64 -9.24 2.93
CA GLY A 18 -21.74 -8.16 3.34
C GLY A 18 -21.54 -7.21 2.17
N GLN A 19 -21.98 -5.96 2.31
CA GLN A 19 -21.81 -4.96 1.26
C GLN A 19 -20.36 -4.52 1.20
N ALA A 20 -19.63 -4.91 0.16
CA ALA A 20 -18.32 -4.32 -0.12
C ALA A 20 -18.48 -2.97 -0.80
N LYS A 21 -17.60 -2.03 -0.46
CA LYS A 21 -17.59 -0.66 -0.99
C LYS A 21 -16.61 -0.58 -2.15
N VAL A 22 -17.04 0.00 -3.27
CA VAL A 22 -16.13 0.29 -4.39
C VAL A 22 -15.24 1.48 -4.02
N PHE A 23 -13.94 1.29 -4.14
CA PHE A 23 -12.93 2.33 -4.06
C PHE A 23 -12.36 2.62 -5.45
N ARG A 24 -12.18 3.90 -5.76
CA ARG A 24 -11.80 4.35 -7.10
C ARG A 24 -10.83 5.51 -7.03
N THR A 25 -9.76 5.43 -7.82
CA THR A 25 -8.80 6.53 -8.09
C THR A 25 -8.95 6.99 -9.54
N SER A 26 -8.04 7.83 -10.04
CA SER A 26 -7.98 8.17 -11.47
C SER A 26 -7.49 7.03 -12.37
N TYR A 27 -6.82 6.02 -11.80
CA TYR A 27 -6.13 4.96 -12.55
C TYR A 27 -6.58 3.54 -12.17
N LEU A 28 -7.32 3.38 -11.08
CA LEU A 28 -7.62 2.08 -10.48
C LEU A 28 -9.03 2.07 -9.88
N GLU A 29 -9.65 0.89 -9.89
CA GLU A 29 -10.88 0.58 -9.16
C GLU A 29 -10.75 -0.78 -8.48
N THR A 30 -11.29 -0.92 -7.27
CA THR A 30 -11.37 -2.20 -6.55
C THR A 30 -12.45 -2.15 -5.47
N GLN A 31 -12.73 -3.27 -4.83
CA GLN A 31 -13.62 -3.36 -3.68
C GLN A 31 -12.83 -3.46 -2.38
N LEU A 32 -13.26 -2.70 -1.38
CA LEU A 32 -12.75 -2.71 -0.01
C LEU A 32 -13.89 -3.01 0.96
N PRO A 33 -13.58 -3.47 2.19
CA PRO A 33 -14.61 -3.63 3.21
C PRO A 33 -15.34 -2.31 3.49
N PRO A 34 -16.64 -2.36 3.83
CA PRO A 34 -17.48 -1.16 3.94
C PRO A 34 -17.04 -0.19 5.04
N SER A 35 -16.44 -0.71 6.12
CA SER A 35 -15.91 0.08 7.24
C SER A 35 -14.63 0.83 6.91
N TRP A 36 -14.02 0.60 5.74
CA TRP A 36 -12.74 1.19 5.39
C TRP A 36 -12.87 2.61 4.84
N ALA A 37 -11.96 3.47 5.26
CA ALA A 37 -11.73 4.77 4.66
C ALA A 37 -10.34 4.84 4.04
N CYS A 38 -10.25 5.67 3.00
CA CYS A 38 -9.03 5.92 2.26
C CYS A 38 -8.70 7.41 2.30
N GLU A 39 -7.47 7.72 2.69
CA GLU A 39 -6.93 9.07 2.71
C GLU A 39 -5.80 9.19 1.69
N ARG A 40 -5.75 10.30 0.96
CA ARG A 40 -4.60 10.59 0.08
C ARG A 40 -3.47 11.21 0.91
N LYS A 41 -2.30 10.58 0.93
CA LYS A 41 -1.06 11.13 1.49
C LYS A 41 -0.11 11.37 0.32
N GLU A 42 0.09 12.65 -0.02
CA GLU A 42 0.89 13.06 -1.18
C GLU A 42 0.41 12.39 -2.48
N THR A 43 1.17 11.41 -2.97
CA THR A 43 0.91 10.65 -4.21
C THR A 43 0.29 9.27 -3.97
N GLU A 44 0.08 8.89 -2.70
CA GLU A 44 -0.39 7.57 -2.29
C GLU A 44 -1.79 7.63 -1.67
N TRP A 45 -2.54 6.54 -1.80
CA TRP A 45 -3.78 6.34 -1.07
C TRP A 45 -3.56 5.31 0.04
N LEU A 46 -3.83 5.70 1.27
CA LEU A 46 -3.74 4.87 2.45
C LEU A 46 -5.14 4.48 2.90
N CYS A 47 -5.47 3.19 2.86
CA CYS A 47 -6.77 2.67 3.22
C CYS A 47 -6.70 1.72 4.42
N ARG A 48 -7.59 1.90 5.38
CA ARG A 48 -7.68 1.12 6.63
C ARG A 48 -9.09 1.17 7.19
N ASP A 49 -9.39 0.30 8.15
CA ASP A 49 -10.66 0.35 8.88
C ASP A 49 -10.80 1.68 9.65
N ASN A 50 -12.02 2.22 9.73
CA ASN A 50 -12.33 3.39 10.55
C ASN A 50 -12.31 3.10 12.05
N ASP A 51 -12.49 1.85 12.44
CA ASP A 51 -12.33 1.39 13.82
C ASP A 51 -10.84 1.40 14.18
N THR A 52 -10.47 2.14 15.22
CA THR A 52 -9.07 2.36 15.61
C THR A 52 -8.35 1.08 16.01
N LEU A 53 -9.06 0.09 16.56
CA LEU A 53 -8.47 -1.20 16.92
C LEU A 53 -8.22 -2.04 15.67
N LYS A 54 -9.21 -2.13 14.77
CA LYS A 54 -9.10 -2.89 13.52
C LYS A 54 -8.16 -2.25 12.52
N SER A 55 -7.99 -0.92 12.58
CA SER A 55 -7.12 -0.17 11.67
C SER A 55 -5.65 -0.60 11.73
N ARG A 56 -5.24 -1.28 12.82
CA ARG A 56 -3.89 -1.82 13.01
C ARG A 56 -3.72 -3.22 12.45
N GLU A 57 -4.81 -3.93 12.15
CA GLU A 57 -4.75 -5.32 11.68
C GLU A 57 -4.46 -5.43 10.19
N ALA A 58 -4.86 -4.42 9.41
CA ALA A 58 -4.71 -4.43 7.96
C ALA A 58 -4.65 -3.02 7.37
N ILE A 59 -3.86 -2.88 6.31
CA ILE A 59 -3.67 -1.64 5.58
C ILE A 59 -3.49 -1.93 4.09
N VAL A 60 -4.10 -1.10 3.25
CA VAL A 60 -3.91 -1.13 1.80
C VAL A 60 -3.32 0.19 1.34
N VAL A 61 -2.25 0.11 0.54
CA VAL A 61 -1.64 1.29 -0.08
C VAL A 61 -1.79 1.18 -1.58
N PHE A 62 -2.20 2.27 -2.23
CA PHE A 62 -2.19 2.39 -3.68
C PHE A 62 -1.28 3.54 -4.11
N THR A 63 -0.40 3.27 -5.06
CA THR A 63 0.48 4.26 -5.65
C THR A 63 0.59 4.06 -7.15
N ALA A 64 0.82 5.16 -7.86
CA ALA A 64 1.13 5.14 -9.28
C ALA A 64 2.18 6.19 -9.59
N LYS A 65 3.09 5.86 -10.50
CA LYS A 65 4.09 6.79 -11.04
C LYS A 65 4.09 6.74 -12.56
N LYS A 66 4.67 7.76 -13.19
CA LYS A 66 4.97 7.71 -14.62
C LYS A 66 5.99 6.60 -14.89
N THR A 67 5.71 5.76 -15.87
CA THR A 67 6.59 4.65 -16.27
C THR A 67 7.83 5.19 -16.96
N SER A 68 8.98 4.61 -16.63
CA SER A 68 10.21 4.82 -17.42
C SER A 68 10.05 4.14 -18.79
N PRO A 69 10.60 4.70 -19.89
CA PRO A 69 10.56 4.06 -21.21
C PRO A 69 11.08 2.61 -21.23
N THR A 70 12.01 2.29 -20.35
CA THR A 70 12.64 0.96 -20.23
C THR A 70 11.96 0.03 -19.24
N GLU A 71 11.02 0.51 -18.41
CA GLU A 71 10.39 -0.30 -17.36
C GLU A 71 9.31 -1.22 -17.96
N THR A 72 9.39 -2.50 -17.62
CA THR A 72 8.58 -3.60 -18.12
C THR A 72 7.84 -4.30 -16.98
N ILE A 73 6.86 -5.13 -17.33
CA ILE A 73 6.18 -5.99 -16.36
C ILE A 73 7.16 -6.97 -15.67
N THR A 74 8.21 -7.39 -16.38
CA THR A 74 9.28 -8.26 -15.86
C THR A 74 10.10 -7.57 -14.78
N ASP A 75 10.29 -6.25 -14.87
CA ASP A 75 10.99 -5.49 -13.83
C ASP A 75 10.21 -5.50 -12.52
N PHE A 76 8.87 -5.44 -12.57
CA PHE A 76 8.05 -5.61 -11.38
C PHE A 76 8.16 -7.01 -10.79
N LYS A 77 8.19 -8.03 -11.63
CA LYS A 77 8.39 -9.42 -11.17
C LYS A 77 9.71 -9.56 -10.44
N LYS A 78 10.81 -9.13 -11.04
CA LYS A 78 12.14 -9.14 -10.43
C LYS A 78 12.19 -8.32 -9.14
N TYR A 79 11.54 -7.16 -9.13
CA TYR A 79 11.44 -6.34 -7.93
C TYR A 79 10.71 -7.11 -6.82
N ILE A 80 9.56 -7.70 -7.08
CA ILE A 80 8.77 -8.44 -6.06
C ILE A 80 9.50 -9.72 -5.65
N GLU A 81 10.18 -10.44 -6.54
CA GLU A 81 10.96 -11.63 -6.19
C GLU A 81 12.16 -11.35 -5.26
N SER A 82 12.56 -10.09 -5.14
CA SER A 82 13.68 -9.68 -4.29
C SER A 82 13.22 -9.44 -2.84
N PRO A 83 13.86 -10.06 -1.83
CA PRO A 83 13.68 -9.72 -0.43
C PRO A 83 13.81 -8.22 -0.16
N LYS A 84 13.05 -7.73 0.82
CA LYS A 84 13.01 -6.32 1.23
C LYS A 84 13.68 -6.20 2.59
N THR A 85 14.44 -5.13 2.80
CA THR A 85 15.02 -4.83 4.09
C THR A 85 14.29 -3.64 4.68
N ILE A 86 13.67 -3.82 5.84
CA ILE A 86 12.98 -2.75 6.57
C ILE A 86 13.65 -2.51 7.92
N ARG A 87 13.49 -1.29 8.42
CA ARG A 87 13.84 -0.93 9.79
C ARG A 87 12.56 -0.84 10.60
N THR A 88 12.44 -1.69 11.59
CA THR A 88 11.28 -1.73 12.49
C THR A 88 11.25 -0.48 13.39
N ALA A 89 10.10 -0.23 14.02
CA ALA A 89 9.96 0.83 15.03
C ALA A 89 10.94 0.68 16.20
N ARG A 90 11.39 -0.55 16.49
CA ARG A 90 12.38 -0.89 17.53
C ARG A 90 13.82 -0.85 17.03
N ASN A 91 14.07 -0.20 15.89
CA ASN A 91 15.39 -0.04 15.29
C ASN A 91 16.07 -1.33 14.81
N LYS A 92 15.36 -2.46 14.83
CA LYS A 92 15.83 -3.74 14.30
C LYS A 92 15.72 -3.74 12.78
N ILE A 93 16.76 -4.23 12.11
CA ILE A 93 16.75 -4.49 10.67
C ILE A 93 16.14 -5.87 10.44
N LEU A 94 15.16 -5.93 9.55
CA LEU A 94 14.42 -7.13 9.22
C LEU A 94 14.48 -7.34 7.71
N THR A 95 14.83 -8.55 7.30
CA THR A 95 14.77 -8.97 5.89
C THR A 95 13.50 -9.78 5.67
N SER A 96 12.74 -9.40 4.66
CA SER A 96 11.49 -10.07 4.29
C SER A 96 11.74 -11.44 3.68
N LYS A 97 10.77 -12.34 3.83
CA LYS A 97 10.79 -13.63 3.14
C LYS A 97 9.73 -13.61 2.05
N VAL A 98 10.16 -13.82 0.81
CA VAL A 98 9.27 -14.02 -0.34
C VAL A 98 8.65 -15.40 -0.22
N LEU A 99 7.32 -15.47 -0.20
CA LEU A 99 6.60 -16.75 -0.13
C LEU A 99 6.29 -17.28 -1.52
N TRP A 100 5.80 -16.42 -2.41
CA TRP A 100 5.59 -16.73 -3.82
C TRP A 100 5.43 -15.45 -4.64
N VAL A 101 5.69 -15.57 -5.94
CA VAL A 101 5.40 -14.55 -6.95
C VAL A 101 4.79 -15.24 -8.16
N ARG A 102 3.74 -14.65 -8.72
CA ARG A 102 3.00 -15.20 -9.86
C ARG A 102 2.46 -14.10 -10.75
N GLU A 103 2.24 -14.46 -12.00
CA GLU A 103 1.56 -13.63 -12.97
C GLU A 103 0.07 -13.99 -12.98
N PHE A 104 -0.78 -13.00 -13.19
CA PHE A 104 -2.20 -13.23 -13.43
C PHE A 104 -2.77 -12.13 -14.33
N THR A 105 -3.89 -12.41 -14.98
CA THR A 105 -4.60 -11.43 -15.80
C THR A 105 -5.95 -11.15 -15.15
N ASN A 106 -6.30 -9.87 -15.03
CA ASN A 106 -7.63 -9.46 -14.56
C ASN A 106 -8.13 -8.28 -15.40
N PHE A 107 -9.36 -8.37 -15.89
CA PHE A 107 -9.97 -7.37 -16.79
C PHE A 107 -9.05 -6.99 -17.98
N ASP A 108 -8.50 -7.99 -18.66
CA ASP A 108 -7.56 -7.86 -19.79
C ASP A 108 -6.25 -7.12 -19.46
N GLN A 109 -5.95 -6.91 -18.18
CA GLN A 109 -4.71 -6.31 -17.72
C GLN A 109 -3.80 -7.38 -17.12
N PRO A 110 -2.54 -7.54 -17.58
CA PRO A 110 -1.57 -8.41 -16.93
C PRO A 110 -1.08 -7.79 -15.61
N TRP A 111 -0.91 -8.60 -14.59
CA TRP A 111 -0.46 -8.20 -13.25
C TRP A 111 0.59 -9.17 -12.72
N ILE A 112 1.51 -8.64 -11.92
CA ILE A 112 2.33 -9.43 -11.00
C ILE A 112 1.66 -9.41 -9.63
N ASN A 113 1.48 -10.59 -9.04
CA ASN A 113 1.06 -10.77 -7.66
C ASN A 113 2.19 -11.46 -6.88
N GLY A 114 2.59 -10.94 -5.73
CA GLY A 114 3.51 -11.65 -4.84
C GLY A 114 3.13 -11.50 -3.38
N LEU A 115 3.50 -12.50 -2.58
CA LEU A 115 3.25 -12.50 -1.15
C LEU A 115 4.57 -12.58 -0.40
N HIS A 116 4.76 -11.63 0.52
CA HIS A 116 5.87 -11.62 1.44
C HIS A 116 5.36 -11.71 2.87
N ILE A 117 6.23 -12.13 3.77
CA ILE A 117 6.12 -11.77 5.19
C ILE A 117 7.25 -10.79 5.49
N ASN A 118 7.02 -9.82 6.37
CA ASN A 118 8.05 -8.91 6.90
C ASN A 118 8.63 -7.91 5.87
N SER A 119 7.85 -7.49 4.87
CA SER A 119 8.34 -6.65 3.77
C SER A 119 7.97 -5.18 3.84
N GLU A 120 6.80 -4.84 4.38
CA GLU A 120 6.40 -3.45 4.67
C GLU A 120 6.35 -3.20 6.18
N LEU A 121 5.82 -4.18 6.94
CA LEU A 121 5.66 -4.12 8.39
C LEU A 121 6.17 -5.43 9.02
N GLU A 122 6.71 -5.33 10.23
CA GLU A 122 7.10 -6.51 11.04
C GLU A 122 5.87 -7.33 11.40
N ASP A 123 5.94 -8.65 11.18
CA ASP A 123 4.87 -9.63 11.43
C ASP A 123 3.61 -9.45 10.57
N PHE A 124 3.75 -8.85 9.38
CA PHE A 124 2.66 -8.73 8.40
C PHE A 124 2.92 -9.56 7.16
N TYR A 125 1.85 -10.20 6.66
CA TYR A 125 1.80 -10.68 5.29
C TYR A 125 1.47 -9.50 4.38
N THR A 126 2.25 -9.30 3.32
CA THR A 126 2.01 -8.26 2.33
C THR A 126 1.84 -8.87 0.94
N TYR A 127 0.65 -8.68 0.37
CA TYR A 127 0.42 -8.89 -1.05
C TYR A 127 0.88 -7.67 -1.83
N TYR A 128 1.64 -7.89 -2.89
CA TYR A 128 2.01 -6.89 -3.89
C TYR A 128 1.24 -7.16 -5.16
N TYR A 129 0.59 -6.12 -5.71
CA TYR A 129 -0.07 -6.16 -7.02
C TYR A 129 0.52 -5.07 -7.89
N ALA A 130 1.32 -5.45 -8.88
CA ALA A 130 2.01 -4.52 -9.75
C ALA A 130 1.58 -4.69 -11.20
N THR A 131 1.41 -3.58 -11.91
CA THR A 131 1.12 -3.60 -13.35
C THR A 131 1.63 -2.34 -14.05
N LYS A 132 1.80 -2.45 -15.37
CA LYS A 132 2.05 -1.32 -16.26
C LYS A 132 0.84 -1.10 -17.15
N TYR A 133 0.33 0.12 -17.19
CA TYR A 133 -0.73 0.51 -18.11
C TYR A 133 -0.38 1.84 -18.78
N LYS A 134 -0.20 1.80 -20.11
CA LYS A 134 0.32 2.95 -20.89
C LYS A 134 1.64 3.46 -20.29
N ASP A 135 1.69 4.72 -19.88
CA ASP A 135 2.79 5.39 -19.21
C ASP A 135 2.62 5.44 -17.68
N LEU A 136 1.80 4.57 -17.10
CA LEU A 136 1.67 4.40 -15.64
C LEU A 136 2.19 3.05 -15.14
N SER A 137 2.95 3.12 -14.08
CA SER A 137 3.40 2.01 -13.26
C SER A 137 2.58 2.04 -11.97
N ILE A 138 1.71 1.05 -11.78
CA ILE A 138 0.74 1.00 -10.68
C ILE A 138 1.18 -0.10 -9.71
N LEU A 139 1.20 0.24 -8.41
CA LEU A 139 1.43 -0.70 -7.33
C LEU A 139 0.32 -0.58 -6.28
N ALA A 140 -0.26 -1.71 -5.92
CA ALA A 140 -1.10 -1.82 -4.73
C ALA A 140 -0.46 -2.81 -3.75
N THR A 141 -0.45 -2.49 -2.46
CA THR A 141 -0.09 -3.43 -1.40
C THR A 141 -1.28 -3.69 -0.50
N TYR A 142 -1.46 -4.94 -0.07
CA TYR A 142 -2.42 -5.32 0.97
C TYR A 142 -1.62 -6.01 2.07
N SER A 143 -1.41 -5.30 3.18
CA SER A 143 -0.68 -5.80 4.34
C SER A 143 -1.65 -6.17 5.45
N VAL A 144 -1.52 -7.37 6.01
CA VAL A 144 -2.32 -7.87 7.14
C VAL A 144 -1.43 -8.48 8.19
N ALA A 145 -1.70 -8.15 9.46
CA ALA A 145 -1.02 -8.74 10.60
C ALA A 145 -1.18 -10.27 10.58
N LYS A 146 -0.10 -10.99 10.85
CA LYS A 146 -0.03 -12.45 10.70
C LYS A 146 -1.14 -13.17 11.46
N GLU A 147 -1.43 -12.72 12.68
CA GLU A 147 -2.49 -13.23 13.56
C GLU A 147 -3.91 -12.97 13.03
N SER A 148 -4.09 -11.93 12.21
CA SER A 148 -5.37 -11.54 11.63
C SER A 148 -5.60 -12.08 10.23
N TYR A 149 -4.61 -12.76 9.63
CA TYR A 149 -4.66 -13.17 8.22
C TYR A 149 -5.92 -13.96 7.84
N GLN A 150 -6.33 -14.94 8.67
CA GLN A 150 -7.48 -15.78 8.37
C GLN A 150 -8.78 -14.98 8.27
N LYS A 151 -8.95 -13.97 9.15
CA LYS A 151 -10.08 -13.04 9.15
C LYS A 151 -10.18 -12.23 7.86
N PHE A 152 -9.05 -11.87 7.25
CA PHE A 152 -9.01 -11.06 6.03
C PHE A 152 -8.94 -11.85 4.72
N SER A 153 -8.79 -13.18 4.77
CA SER A 153 -8.63 -14.04 3.58
C SER A 153 -9.73 -13.82 2.53
N GLY A 154 -10.99 -13.70 2.97
CA GLY A 154 -12.13 -13.39 2.10
C GLY A 154 -12.03 -11.99 1.46
N HIS A 155 -11.65 -10.98 2.24
CA HIS A 155 -11.48 -9.61 1.75
C HIS A 155 -10.32 -9.49 0.76
N ILE A 156 -9.20 -10.19 1.00
CA ILE A 156 -8.05 -10.23 0.09
C ILE A 156 -8.44 -10.88 -1.25
N LYS A 157 -9.21 -11.97 -1.20
CA LYS A 157 -9.73 -12.63 -2.40
C LYS A 157 -10.61 -11.66 -3.19
N GLN A 158 -11.57 -11.02 -2.52
CA GLN A 158 -12.46 -10.06 -3.15
C GLN A 158 -11.70 -8.88 -3.77
N PHE A 159 -10.79 -8.28 -3.01
CA PHE A 159 -9.89 -7.22 -3.47
C PHE A 159 -9.15 -7.62 -4.75
N THR A 160 -8.54 -8.81 -4.75
CA THR A 160 -7.79 -9.34 -5.91
C THR A 160 -8.69 -9.49 -7.13
N GLN A 161 -9.90 -10.03 -6.95
CA GLN A 161 -10.85 -10.28 -8.03
C GLN A 161 -11.43 -8.99 -8.60
N SER A 162 -11.64 -7.96 -7.78
CA SER A 162 -12.17 -6.67 -8.20
C SER A 162 -11.11 -5.70 -8.73
N LEU A 163 -9.81 -6.01 -8.62
CA LEU A 163 -8.72 -5.11 -8.96
C LEU A 163 -8.69 -4.82 -10.48
N ARG A 164 -9.00 -3.57 -10.85
CA ARG A 164 -9.16 -3.14 -12.24
C ARG A 164 -8.41 -1.84 -12.52
N VAL A 165 -7.71 -1.77 -13.65
CA VAL A 165 -7.17 -0.50 -14.17
C VAL A 165 -8.27 0.26 -14.91
N LEU A 166 -8.36 1.56 -14.63
CA LEU A 166 -9.32 2.44 -15.31
C LEU A 166 -8.76 2.95 -16.64
N LYS A 167 -9.39 2.52 -17.74
CA LYS A 167 -8.97 2.91 -19.09
C LYS A 167 -9.19 4.39 -19.42
N THR A 168 -9.96 5.11 -18.59
CA THR A 168 -10.22 6.55 -18.70
C THR A 168 -9.00 7.42 -18.42
N TYR A 169 -7.92 6.85 -17.88
CA TYR A 169 -6.67 7.58 -17.72
C TYR A 169 -6.13 8.05 -19.09
N GLN A 170 -5.93 9.37 -19.18
CA GLN A 170 -5.30 10.05 -20.31
C GLN A 170 -3.89 10.48 -19.89
N PRO A 171 -2.84 10.10 -20.64
CA PRO A 171 -1.50 10.59 -20.43
C PRO A 171 -1.46 12.11 -20.51
N SER A 172 -0.76 12.78 -19.59
CA SER A 172 -0.49 14.22 -19.76
C SER A 172 0.39 14.43 -21.00
N PRO A 173 0.08 15.37 -21.90
CA PRO A 173 0.95 15.69 -23.02
C PRO A 173 2.33 16.08 -22.49
N THR A 174 3.36 15.42 -22.99
CA THR A 174 4.74 15.59 -22.53
C THR A 174 5.27 16.90 -23.11
N THR A 175 5.41 17.94 -22.30
CA THR A 175 6.29 19.06 -22.62
C THR A 175 7.72 18.57 -22.50
N THR A 176 8.42 18.51 -23.63
CA THR A 176 9.84 18.18 -23.72
C THR A 176 10.65 19.22 -22.95
N GLY A 177 11.05 18.89 -21.72
CA GLY A 177 11.82 19.82 -20.89
C GLY A 177 12.28 19.21 -19.57
N LEU A 178 13.58 18.95 -19.49
CA LEU A 178 14.40 18.68 -18.30
C LEU A 178 14.25 17.30 -17.62
N GLN A 179 15.28 16.52 -17.90
CA GLN A 179 15.74 15.26 -17.34
C GLN A 179 15.80 15.28 -15.80
N GLY A 180 14.83 14.60 -15.16
CA GLY A 180 14.85 14.30 -13.72
C GLY A 180 15.22 12.84 -13.48
N GLY A 181 16.45 12.58 -13.06
CA GLY A 181 16.99 11.25 -12.82
C GLY A 181 16.44 10.56 -11.57
N LEU A 182 16.25 9.24 -11.71
CA LEU A 182 16.33 8.16 -10.71
C LEU A 182 15.60 8.34 -9.37
N GLY A 183 14.29 8.08 -9.37
CA GLY A 183 13.54 7.66 -8.18
C GLY A 183 13.44 6.13 -8.12
N GLN A 184 14.09 5.51 -7.14
CA GLN A 184 14.01 4.08 -6.84
C GLN A 184 12.56 3.58 -6.83
N VAL A 185 12.31 2.49 -7.56
CA VAL A 185 11.11 1.67 -7.33
C VAL A 185 11.25 1.05 -5.95
N GLY A 186 10.44 1.55 -5.01
CA GLY A 186 10.12 0.90 -3.75
C GLY A 186 11.24 0.84 -2.72
N GLY A 187 11.66 2.03 -2.27
CA GLY A 187 12.02 2.17 -0.86
C GLY A 187 10.77 1.91 -0.02
N ALA A 188 10.94 1.20 1.10
CA ALA A 188 9.89 0.90 2.06
C ALA A 188 8.90 2.05 2.15
N THR A 189 7.61 1.79 1.92
CA THR A 189 6.59 2.80 2.21
C THR A 189 6.87 3.29 3.62
N GLY A 190 7.15 4.58 3.76
CA GLY A 190 7.65 5.18 5.00
C GLY A 190 6.57 5.22 6.06
N LEU A 191 6.08 4.07 6.51
CA LEU A 191 5.26 3.88 7.70
C LEU A 191 6.18 3.77 8.93
N GLY A 192 7.11 4.70 9.04
CA GLY A 192 7.80 5.01 10.29
C GLY A 192 7.16 6.25 10.89
N THR A 193 6.54 6.11 12.06
CA THR A 193 5.89 7.14 12.90
C THR A 193 4.42 7.48 12.60
N ALA A 194 3.53 6.48 12.67
CA ALA A 194 2.20 6.74 13.22
C ALA A 194 2.31 6.63 14.76
N GLN A 195 2.52 7.78 15.42
CA GLN A 195 2.39 7.89 16.88
C GLN A 195 1.03 7.35 17.30
N LEU A 196 1.05 6.31 18.11
CA LEU A 196 -0.07 5.94 18.97
C LEU A 196 -0.17 7.02 20.05
N GLY A 197 -0.97 8.04 19.77
CA GLY A 197 -1.23 9.16 20.65
C GLY A 197 -2.40 8.89 21.58
N GLU A 198 -2.08 8.93 22.87
CA GLU A 198 -2.91 9.03 24.06
C GLU A 198 -4.06 10.05 23.94
N ALA A 199 -5.19 9.75 24.59
CA ALA A 199 -6.35 10.64 24.64
C ALA A 199 -6.14 11.78 25.66
N GLY A 200 -6.45 13.03 25.29
CA GLY A 200 -6.68 14.11 26.27
C GLY A 200 -6.58 15.56 25.77
N ALA A 201 -7.74 16.24 25.70
CA ALA A 201 -7.99 17.70 25.86
C ALA A 201 -7.77 18.70 24.68
N PRO A 202 -8.56 19.82 24.62
CA PRO A 202 -8.89 20.59 23.40
C PRO A 202 -7.93 21.78 23.11
N PRO A 203 -8.02 22.44 21.93
CA PRO A 203 -6.91 23.21 21.36
C PRO A 203 -6.95 24.70 21.72
N PRO A 204 -5.80 25.39 21.64
CA PRO A 204 -5.77 26.80 21.29
C PRO A 204 -5.04 27.07 19.97
N LYS A 205 -5.83 27.64 19.06
CA LYS A 205 -5.58 28.69 18.04
C LYS A 205 -4.30 28.73 17.19
N SER A 206 -4.59 28.89 15.89
CA SER A 206 -3.76 29.14 14.72
C SER A 206 -2.44 29.92 14.91
N SER A 207 -1.39 29.45 14.25
CA SER A 207 -0.31 30.30 13.74
C SER A 207 0.16 29.83 12.36
N LYS A 208 0.47 30.81 11.52
CA LYS A 208 0.70 30.72 10.07
C LYS A 208 2.04 30.07 9.72
N SER A 209 2.06 29.52 8.50
CA SER A 209 3.15 28.97 7.69
C SER A 209 4.55 29.58 7.83
N ASN A 210 5.61 28.76 7.65
CA ASN A 210 6.73 29.04 6.74
C ASN A 210 7.60 27.78 6.40
N PRO A 211 8.08 27.62 5.14
CA PRO A 211 8.61 26.37 4.57
C PRO A 211 10.14 26.19 4.67
N PHE A 212 10.78 26.64 5.75
CA PHE A 212 12.26 26.71 5.83
C PHE A 212 12.93 25.67 6.74
N LEU A 213 12.22 24.60 7.14
CA LEU A 213 12.76 23.56 8.01
C LEU A 213 13.05 22.27 7.24
N LEU A 214 14.35 21.95 7.20
CA LEU A 214 14.95 20.65 6.93
C LEU A 214 15.40 20.31 5.50
N TYR A 215 15.93 21.31 4.78
CA TYR A 215 17.18 21.16 4.00
C TYR A 215 18.42 20.80 4.88
N GLY A 216 18.21 20.43 6.15
CA GLY A 216 19.23 20.27 7.20
C GLY A 216 19.89 18.89 7.30
N LEU A 217 19.51 17.91 6.49
CA LEU A 217 20.16 16.58 6.51
C LEU A 217 21.13 16.35 5.35
N ILE A 218 21.05 17.13 4.28
CA ILE A 218 21.94 16.99 3.12
C ILE A 218 23.22 17.84 3.29
N GLY A 219 23.15 18.97 4.00
CA GLY A 219 24.30 19.81 4.30
C GLY A 219 25.29 19.23 5.33
N PHE A 220 24.82 18.40 6.27
CA PHE A 220 25.66 17.88 7.37
C PHE A 220 26.59 16.73 6.93
N ALA A 221 26.20 15.95 5.91
CA ALA A 221 27.04 14.88 5.35
C ALA A 221 28.20 15.42 4.50
N VAL A 222 28.00 16.54 3.81
CA VAL A 222 29.04 17.18 2.98
C VAL A 222 30.11 17.84 3.87
N LEU A 223 29.71 18.47 4.97
CA LEU A 223 30.65 19.11 5.90
C LEU A 223 31.51 18.08 6.68
N LEU A 224 30.94 16.93 7.05
CA LEU A 224 31.68 15.84 7.71
C LEU A 224 32.65 15.14 6.74
N GLY A 225 32.30 15.02 5.46
CA GLY A 225 33.18 14.45 4.43
C GLY A 225 34.42 15.30 4.14
N VAL A 226 34.27 16.63 4.11
CA VAL A 226 35.38 17.57 3.91
C VAL A 226 36.32 17.62 5.12
N LEU A 227 35.78 17.60 6.34
CA LEU A 227 36.59 17.58 7.57
C LEU A 227 37.35 16.25 7.76
N PHE A 228 36.79 15.12 7.33
CA PHE A 228 37.46 13.82 7.39
C PHE A 228 38.58 13.69 6.34
N ALA A 229 38.42 14.30 5.16
CA ALA A 229 39.44 14.32 4.11
C ALA A 229 40.64 15.20 4.47
N LEU A 230 40.42 16.33 5.18
CA LEU A 230 41.50 17.21 5.64
C LEU A 230 42.32 16.60 6.78
N LYS A 231 41.71 15.75 7.63
CA LYS A 231 42.42 15.04 8.72
C LYS A 231 43.28 13.86 8.26
N LYS A 232 43.06 13.32 7.06
CA LYS A 232 43.85 12.19 6.51
C LYS A 232 45.13 12.63 5.77
N ARG A 233 45.35 13.94 5.60
CA ARG A 233 46.52 14.52 4.91
C ARG A 233 47.50 15.25 5.84
N SER A 234 47.33 15.14 7.16
CA SER A 234 48.26 15.64 8.19
C SER A 234 48.70 14.54 9.12
#